data_AF-A0A4Y6UB43-F1
#
_entry.id   AF-A0A4Y6UB43-F1
#
_cell.length_a   1.000
_cell.length_b   1.000
_cell.length_c   1.000
_cell.angle_alpha   90.00
_cell.angle_beta   90.00
_cell.angle_gamma   90.00
#
_symmetry.space_group_name_H-M   'P 1'
#
loop_
_entity.id
_entity.type
_entity.pdbx_description
1 polymer ?
#
loop_
_entity_poly.entity_id
_entity_poly.type
_entity_poly.pdbx_seq_one_letter_code
_entity_poly.pdbx_strand_id
1 'polypeptide(L)'
;MTATDNINFDEKHLRHMQDQLSTLSKNFNHLRNKAMEKSHAIGADRAAWYETESEVLDAAINKLEMAEAALRKGPLEKAVADGLVKLQGFIAKLKGEVDADLAKLKSAENNQ
;
A
#
# COMPACT_ATOMS: atom_id res chain seq x y z
N MET A 1 -15.33 -14.06 -20.64
CA MET A 1 -14.43 -12.94 -20.98
C MET A 1 -13.92 -12.36 -19.67
N THR A 2 -12.70 -12.70 -19.25
CA THR A 2 -12.08 -12.06 -18.09
C THR A 2 -11.37 -10.81 -18.58
N ALA A 3 -11.77 -9.66 -18.06
CA ALA A 3 -11.07 -8.40 -18.24
C ALA A 3 -9.72 -8.45 -17.49
N THR A 4 -8.80 -9.28 -17.96
CA THR A 4 -7.39 -8.91 -17.94
C THR A 4 -7.23 -8.01 -19.15
N ASP A 5 -7.74 -6.80 -19.04
CA ASP A 5 -7.34 -5.72 -19.94
C ASP A 5 -5.82 -5.74 -19.99
N ASN A 6 -5.25 -5.55 -21.18
CA ASN A 6 -3.81 -5.37 -21.37
C ASN A 6 -3.37 -4.15 -20.54
N ILE A 7 -3.11 -4.35 -19.25
CA ILE A 7 -2.51 -3.34 -18.38
C ILE A 7 -1.08 -3.20 -18.89
N ASN A 8 -0.88 -2.19 -19.72
CA ASN A 8 0.44 -1.81 -20.16
C ASN A 8 1.09 -1.06 -19.00
N PHE A 9 2.00 -1.73 -18.30
CA PHE A 9 2.81 -1.07 -17.27
C PHE A 9 3.86 -0.22 -17.96
N ASP A 10 3.66 1.09 -17.94
CA ASP A 10 4.66 2.07 -18.32
C ASP A 10 5.31 2.69 -17.07
N GLU A 11 6.38 3.46 -17.26
CA GLU A 11 7.08 4.07 -16.12
C GLU A 11 6.20 5.01 -15.31
N LYS A 12 5.24 5.69 -15.95
CA LYS A 12 4.33 6.62 -15.25
C LYS A 12 3.39 5.87 -14.32
N HIS A 13 2.88 4.72 -14.75
CA HIS A 13 2.03 3.86 -13.96
C HIS A 13 2.81 3.27 -12.77
N LEU A 14 4.04 2.82 -12.98
CA LEU A 14 4.91 2.31 -11.91
C LEU A 14 5.21 3.39 -10.86
N ARG A 15 5.55 4.61 -11.29
CA ARG A 15 5.75 5.76 -10.38
C ARG A 15 4.48 6.11 -9.62
N HIS A 16 3.31 6.08 -10.28
CA HIS A 16 2.04 6.32 -9.61
C HIS A 16 1.76 5.29 -8.51
N MET A 17 2.05 4.01 -8.76
CA MET A 17 1.91 2.95 -7.75
C MET A 17 2.89 3.14 -6.59
N GLN A 18 4.13 3.58 -6.84
CA GLN A 18 5.10 3.92 -5.79
C GLN A 18 4.58 5.07 -4.90
N ASP A 19 4.03 6.13 -5.50
CA ASP A 19 3.45 7.26 -4.76
C ASP A 19 2.28 6.83 -3.87
N GLN A 20 1.42 5.94 -4.39
CA GLN A 20 0.32 5.36 -3.62
C GLN A 20 0.82 4.54 -2.43
N LEU A 21 1.82 3.67 -2.64
CA LEU A 21 2.43 2.88 -1.56
C LEU A 21 3.12 3.76 -0.52
N SER A 22 3.84 4.80 -0.94
CA SER A 22 4.50 5.74 -0.02
C SER A 22 3.48 6.47 0.85
N THR A 23 2.36 6.87 0.26
CA THR A 23 1.26 7.50 1.00
C THR A 23 0.62 6.53 1.99
N LEU A 24 0.39 5.27 1.59
CA LEU A 24 -0.12 4.23 2.49
C LEU A 24 0.86 3.99 3.65
N SER A 25 2.15 3.81 3.39
CA SER A 25 3.17 3.58 4.43
C SER A 25 3.18 4.71 5.47
N LYS A 26 3.06 5.97 5.04
CA LYS A 26 2.90 7.12 5.95
C LYS A 26 1.62 7.04 6.80
N ASN A 27 0.49 6.68 6.19
CA ASN A 27 -0.79 6.54 6.90
C ASN A 27 -0.75 5.40 7.92
N PHE A 28 -0.16 4.26 7.55
CA PHE A 28 0.08 3.13 8.44
C PHE A 28 0.91 3.53 9.66
N ASN A 29 2.01 4.25 9.43
CA ASN A 29 2.84 4.78 10.52
C ASN A 29 2.07 5.75 11.44
N HIS A 30 1.24 6.63 10.87
CA HIS A 30 0.40 7.53 11.66
C HIS A 30 -0.62 6.76 12.52
N LEU A 31 -1.31 5.78 11.94
CA LEU A 31 -2.27 4.93 12.65
C LEU A 31 -1.61 4.09 13.74
N ARG A 32 -0.40 3.56 13.48
CA ARG A 32 0.42 2.86 14.48
C ARG A 32 0.68 3.75 15.70
N ASN A 33 1.18 4.96 15.47
CA ASN A 33 1.49 5.89 16.56
C ASN A 33 0.23 6.24 17.37
N LYS A 34 -0.89 6.52 16.71
CA LYS A 34 -2.18 6.77 17.36
C LYS A 34 -2.71 5.56 18.15
N ALA A 35 -2.50 4.35 17.67
CA ALA A 35 -2.87 3.14 18.37
C ALA A 35 -2.02 2.91 19.63
N MET A 36 -0.71 3.21 19.54
CA MET A 36 0.22 3.16 20.68
C MET A 36 -0.10 4.20 21.76
N GLU A 37 -0.52 5.41 21.36
CA GLU A 37 -0.96 6.46 22.29
C GLU A 37 -2.17 6.03 23.15
N LYS A 38 -3.02 5.13 22.64
CA LYS A 38 -4.28 4.74 23.32
C LYS A 38 -4.12 3.70 24.43
N SER A 39 -2.90 3.30 24.84
CA SER A 39 -2.54 2.54 26.07
C SER A 39 -3.54 1.45 26.54
N HIS A 40 -4.16 0.71 25.62
CA HIS A 40 -5.00 -0.46 25.92
C HIS A 40 -4.52 -1.63 25.06
N ALA A 41 -4.67 -2.88 25.53
CA ALA A 41 -4.20 -4.08 24.81
C ALA A 41 -4.68 -4.15 23.35
N ILE A 42 -5.89 -3.66 23.07
CA ILE A 42 -6.46 -3.56 21.71
C ILE A 42 -5.64 -2.60 20.81
N GLY A 43 -5.05 -1.56 21.37
CA GLY A 43 -4.17 -0.63 20.66
C GLY A 43 -2.82 -1.25 20.28
N ALA A 44 -2.29 -2.16 21.12
CA ALA A 44 -1.03 -2.86 20.85
C ALA A 44 -1.17 -3.85 19.67
N ASP A 45 -2.25 -4.63 19.63
CA ASP A 45 -2.51 -5.57 18.53
C ASP A 45 -2.69 -4.84 17.19
N ARG A 46 -3.40 -3.71 17.22
CA ARG A 46 -3.60 -2.87 16.02
C ARG A 46 -2.29 -2.23 15.56
N ALA A 47 -1.45 -1.77 16.49
CA ALA A 47 -0.14 -1.20 16.19
C ALA A 47 0.80 -2.22 15.53
N ALA A 48 0.83 -3.46 16.04
CA ALA A 48 1.63 -4.55 15.46
C ALA A 48 1.17 -4.91 14.03
N TRP A 49 -0.14 -4.90 13.78
CA TRP A 49 -0.67 -5.07 12.43
C TRP A 49 -0.22 -3.93 11.50
N TYR A 50 -0.36 -2.67 11.94
CA TYR A 50 0.07 -1.53 11.12
C TYR A 50 1.58 -1.54 10.82
N GLU A 51 2.41 -2.00 11.75
CA GLU A 51 3.85 -2.18 11.55
C GLU A 51 4.15 -3.23 10.49
N THR A 52 3.54 -4.41 10.59
CA THR A 52 3.71 -5.50 9.62
C THR A 52 3.31 -5.04 8.21
N GLU A 53 2.18 -4.36 8.08
CA GLU A 53 1.71 -3.86 6.78
C GLU A 53 2.64 -2.76 6.23
N SER A 54 3.19 -1.89 7.08
CA SER A 54 4.18 -0.88 6.64
C SER A 54 5.42 -1.54 6.03
N GLU A 55 5.94 -2.62 6.64
CA GLU A 55 7.08 -3.36 6.10
C GLU A 55 6.76 -4.01 4.74
N VAL A 56 5.56 -4.57 4.59
CA VAL A 56 5.09 -5.15 3.32
C VAL A 56 4.99 -4.08 2.23
N LEU A 57 4.53 -2.87 2.57
CA LEU A 57 4.46 -1.74 1.64
C LEU A 57 5.84 -1.27 1.20
N ASP A 58 6.80 -1.17 2.12
CA ASP A 58 8.18 -0.78 1.79
C ASP A 58 8.85 -1.83 0.88
N ALA A 59 8.63 -3.12 1.15
CA ALA A 59 9.07 -4.19 0.26
C ALA A 59 8.41 -4.14 -1.13
N ALA A 60 7.16 -3.69 -1.22
CA ALA A 60 6.47 -3.50 -2.49
C ALA A 60 7.00 -2.29 -3.28
N ILE A 61 7.38 -1.19 -2.61
CA ILE A 61 8.04 -0.03 -3.24
C ILE A 61 9.34 -0.47 -3.90
N ASN A 62 10.19 -1.23 -3.19
CA ASN A 62 11.43 -1.76 -3.74
C ASN A 62 11.21 -2.63 -4.99
N LYS A 63 10.14 -3.44 -5.01
CA LYS A 63 9.78 -4.25 -6.18
C LYS A 63 9.35 -3.40 -7.38
N LEU A 64 8.64 -2.29 -7.14
CA LEU A 64 8.28 -1.35 -8.21
C LEU A 64 9.50 -0.62 -8.78
N GLU A 65 10.46 -0.23 -7.94
CA GLU A 65 11.73 0.35 -8.41
C GLU A 65 12.51 -0.63 -9.30
N MET A 66 12.56 -1.90 -8.91
CA MET A 66 13.17 -2.95 -9.74
C MET A 66 12.44 -3.13 -11.07
N ALA A 67 11.10 -3.09 -11.06
CA ALA A 67 10.31 -3.17 -12.28
C ALA A 67 10.51 -1.94 -13.19
N GLU A 68 10.59 -0.74 -12.64
CA GLU A 68 10.90 0.48 -13.40
C GLU A 68 12.28 0.40 -14.04
N ALA A 69 13.29 -0.04 -13.28
CA ALA A 69 14.64 -0.24 -13.79
C ALA A 69 14.72 -1.33 -14.88
N ALA A 70 13.90 -2.38 -14.78
CA ALA A 70 13.80 -3.41 -15.82
C ALA A 70 13.12 -2.87 -17.08
N LEU A 71 12.05 -2.09 -16.94
CA LEU A 71 11.34 -1.46 -18.06
C LEU A 71 12.26 -0.53 -18.87
N ARG A 72 13.16 0.20 -18.20
CA ARG A 72 14.17 1.05 -18.87
C ARG A 72 15.16 0.27 -19.75
N LYS A 73 15.33 -1.03 -19.51
CA LYS A 73 16.22 -1.92 -20.28
C LYS A 73 15.49 -2.66 -21.40
N GLY A 74 14.16 -2.70 -21.38
CA GLY A 74 13.35 -3.42 -22.34
C GLY A 74 11.95 -3.74 -21.80
N PRO A 75 11.08 -4.38 -22.60
CA PRO A 75 9.75 -4.75 -22.15
C PRO A 75 9.81 -5.70 -20.95
N LEU A 76 8.89 -5.53 -20.00
CA LEU A 76 8.81 -6.39 -18.82
C LEU A 76 8.50 -7.83 -19.21
N GLU A 77 9.13 -8.76 -18.49
CA GLU A 77 8.74 -10.16 -18.56
C GLU A 77 7.31 -10.34 -18.06
N LYS A 78 6.57 -11.26 -18.67
CA LYS A 78 5.18 -11.55 -18.31
C LYS A 78 5.00 -11.85 -16.82
N ALA A 79 5.93 -12.58 -16.21
CA ALA A 79 5.88 -12.89 -14.78
C ALA A 79 5.98 -11.64 -13.89
N VAL A 80 6.76 -10.64 -14.32
CA VAL A 80 6.86 -9.34 -13.63
C VAL A 80 5.56 -8.56 -13.80
N ALA A 81 5.03 -8.48 -15.03
CA ALA A 81 3.75 -7.83 -15.29
C ALA A 81 2.59 -8.45 -14.48
N ASP A 82 2.49 -9.79 -14.43
CA ASP A 82 1.49 -10.50 -13.63
C ASP A 82 1.67 -10.21 -12.13
N GLY A 83 2.91 -10.08 -11.66
CA GLY A 83 3.24 -9.66 -10.30
C GLY A 83 2.76 -8.24 -9.99
N LEU A 84 2.90 -7.32 -10.94
CA LEU A 84 2.45 -5.93 -10.81
C LEU A 84 0.93 -5.82 -10.77
N VAL A 85 0.19 -6.62 -11.55
CA VAL A 85 -1.29 -6.68 -11.48
C VAL A 85 -1.74 -7.11 -10.08
N LYS A 86 -1.12 -8.16 -9.54
CA LYS A 86 -1.43 -8.63 -8.18
C LYS A 86 -1.14 -7.56 -7.13
N LEU A 87 -0.01 -6.86 -7.28
CA LEU A 87 0.35 -5.77 -6.40
C LEU A 87 -0.65 -4.61 -6.48
N GLN A 88 -1.11 -4.24 -7.67
CA GLN A 88 -2.12 -3.20 -7.85
C GLN A 88 -3.44 -3.56 -7.14
N GLY A 89 -3.89 -4.81 -7.26
CA GLY A 89 -5.09 -5.29 -6.54
C GLY A 89 -4.91 -5.25 -5.01
N PHE A 90 -3.71 -5.60 -4.53
CA PHE A 90 -3.37 -5.53 -3.10
C PHE A 90 -3.39 -4.08 -2.57
N ILE A 91 -2.81 -3.13 -3.31
CA ILE A 91 -2.83 -1.70 -2.97
C ILE A 91 -4.27 -1.18 -2.84
N ALA A 92 -5.13 -1.51 -3.81
CA ALA A 92 -6.53 -1.07 -3.79
C ALA A 92 -7.28 -1.58 -2.55
N LYS A 93 -7.03 -2.84 -2.16
CA LYS A 93 -7.63 -3.43 -0.95
C LYS A 93 -7.16 -2.72 0.32
N LEU A 94 -5.84 -2.59 0.50
CA LEU A 94 -5.27 -1.93 1.68
C LEU A 94 -5.73 -0.49 1.81
N LYS A 95 -5.82 0.25 0.71
CA LYS A 95 -6.32 1.62 0.71
C LYS A 95 -7.74 1.71 1.28
N GLY A 96 -8.62 0.80 0.87
CA GLY A 96 -9.99 0.76 1.40
C GLY A 96 -10.03 0.50 2.92
N GLU A 97 -9.17 -0.38 3.42
CA GLU A 97 -9.07 -0.68 4.86
C GLU A 97 -8.52 0.49 5.68
N VAL A 98 -7.46 1.14 5.18
CA VAL A 98 -6.85 2.31 5.82
C VAL A 98 -7.79 3.51 5.83
N ASP A 99 -8.47 3.79 4.72
CA ASP A 99 -9.42 4.92 4.62
C ASP A 99 -10.56 4.75 5.64
N ALA A 100 -11.06 3.52 5.82
CA ALA A 100 -12.07 3.21 6.81
C ALA A 100 -11.57 3.43 8.25
N ASP A 101 -10.33 3.06 8.56
CA ASP A 101 -9.75 3.24 9.89
C ASP A 101 -9.42 4.72 10.18
N LEU A 102 -8.93 5.48 9.19
CA LEU A 102 -8.75 6.93 9.29
C LEU A 102 -10.07 7.67 9.52
N ALA A 103 -11.14 7.25 8.84
CA ALA A 103 -12.47 7.84 9.04
C ALA A 103 -12.98 7.64 10.47
N LYS A 104 -12.83 6.42 11.02
CA LYS A 104 -13.19 6.12 12.43
C LYS A 104 -12.40 6.98 13.40
N LEU A 105 -11.09 7.19 13.14
CA LEU A 105 -10.24 8.00 14.00
C LEU A 105 -10.68 9.47 14.03
N LYS A 106 -10.96 10.06 12.86
CA LYS A 106 -11.50 11.43 12.76
C LYS A 106 -12.85 11.60 13.46
N SER A 107 -13.76 10.62 13.31
CA SER A 107 -15.05 10.65 14.01
C SER A 107 -14.91 10.57 15.52
N ALA A 108 -13.89 9.87 16.03
CA ALA A 108 -13.61 9.80 17.46
C ALA A 108 -13.02 11.10 18.02
N GLU A 109 -12.21 11.82 17.24
CA GLU A 109 -11.61 13.11 17.64
C GLU A 109 -12.63 14.27 17.65
N ASN A 110 -13.66 14.24 16.81
CA ASN A 110 -14.71 15.29 16.75
C ASN A 110 -15.80 15.19 17.84
N ASN A 111 -15.83 14.09 18.60
CA ASN A 111 -16.80 13.85 19.67
C ASN A 111 -16.20 14.04 21.08
N GLN A 112 -14.99 14.60 21.17
CA GLN A 112 -14.32 15.01 22.42
C GLN A 112 -14.36 16.53 22.57
#